data_AF-A0A5P8AUA5-F1
#
_entry.id   AF-A0A5P8AUA5-F1
#
_cell.length_a   1.000
_cell.length_b   1.000
_cell.length_c   1.000
_cell.angle_alpha   90.00
_cell.angle_beta   90.00
_cell.angle_gamma   90.00
#
_symmetry.space_group_name_H-M   'P 1'
#
loop_
_entity.id
_entity.type
_entity.pdbx_description
1 polymer ?
#
loop_
_entity_poly.entity_id
_entity_poly.type
_entity_poly.pdbx_seq_one_letter_code
_entity_poly.pdbx_strand_id
1 'polypeptide(L)'
;MSKLKKTYNDYVFYFKEGRLNDAQIAKELGVSRVNVGKMRRKWESLQNNPNYITSTSKLTISEDTFNNMLARSLEVETHANRLKNQVEIEKNKIALTFLSSFNRYCQLELQDDVKKTNQLHNEILQCKQDIENADSN
;
A
#
# COMPACT_ATOMS: atom_id res chain seq x y z
N MET A 1 -17.74 -1.58 -35.32
CA MET A 1 -16.37 -2.10 -35.09
C MET A 1 -15.43 -0.92 -34.88
N SER A 2 -14.90 -0.73 -33.67
CA SER A 2 -13.88 0.29 -33.43
C SER A 2 -12.60 -0.09 -34.16
N LYS A 3 -12.10 0.78 -35.03
CA LYS A 3 -10.78 0.57 -35.66
C LYS A 3 -9.73 0.77 -34.58
N LEU A 4 -9.17 -0.33 -34.06
CA LEU A 4 -7.99 -0.29 -33.19
C LEU A 4 -6.93 0.60 -33.86
N LYS A 5 -6.48 1.63 -33.14
CA LYS A 5 -5.50 2.59 -33.65
C LYS A 5 -4.18 1.86 -33.85
N LYS A 6 -3.77 1.68 -35.11
CA LYS A 6 -2.52 1.00 -35.45
C LYS A 6 -1.31 1.81 -34.99
N THR A 7 -0.42 1.16 -34.26
CA THR A 7 0.82 1.74 -33.75
C THR A 7 1.92 1.67 -34.79
N TYR A 8 2.97 2.47 -34.63
CA TYR A 8 4.13 2.44 -35.55
C TYR A 8 4.78 1.04 -35.64
N ASN A 9 4.83 0.32 -34.51
CA ASN A 9 5.41 -1.03 -34.44
C ASN A 9 4.66 -2.05 -35.31
N ASP A 10 3.34 -1.89 -35.47
CA ASP A 10 2.53 -2.76 -36.32
C ASP A 10 2.96 -2.69 -37.80
N TYR A 11 3.50 -1.55 -38.24
CA TYR A 11 4.02 -1.38 -39.61
C TYR A 11 5.46 -1.90 -39.74
N VAL A 12 6.29 -1.66 -38.71
CA VAL A 12 7.71 -2.06 -38.69
C VAL A 12 7.88 -3.57 -38.88
N PHE A 13 6.97 -4.37 -38.32
CA PHE A 13 6.97 -5.83 -38.50
C PHE A 13 6.95 -6.20 -40.00
N TYR A 14 5.99 -5.69 -40.76
CA TYR A 14 5.86 -5.98 -42.19
C TYR A 14 7.00 -5.41 -43.04
N PHE A 15 7.52 -4.24 -42.66
CA PHE A 15 8.65 -3.64 -43.39
C PHE A 15 9.93 -4.46 -43.23
N LYS A 16 10.16 -5.03 -42.03
CA LYS A 16 11.30 -5.92 -41.77
C LYS A 16 11.18 -7.26 -42.50
N GLU A 17 9.97 -7.83 -42.55
CA GLU A 17 9.76 -9.12 -43.22
C GLU A 17 9.90 -9.02 -44.76
N GLY A 18 9.54 -7.88 -45.37
CA GLY A 18 9.73 -7.61 -46.80
C GLY A 18 8.88 -8.47 -47.75
N ARG A 19 8.00 -9.34 -47.22
CA ARG A 19 7.19 -10.29 -47.99
C ARG A 19 5.93 -9.67 -48.62
N LEU A 20 5.45 -8.57 -48.05
CA LEU A 20 4.21 -7.91 -48.48
C LEU A 20 4.49 -6.53 -49.08
N ASN A 21 3.81 -6.23 -50.18
CA ASN A 21 3.81 -4.89 -50.76
C ASN A 21 2.86 -3.94 -49.98
N ASP A 22 2.99 -2.64 -50.22
CA ASP A 22 2.21 -1.61 -49.48
C ASP A 22 0.69 -1.77 -49.59
N ALA A 23 0.20 -2.34 -50.70
CA ALA A 23 -1.24 -2.59 -50.87
C ALA A 23 -1.71 -3.77 -50.01
N GLN A 24 -0.89 -4.81 -49.89
CA GLN A 24 -1.17 -5.97 -49.02
C GLN A 24 -1.10 -5.56 -47.54
N ILE A 25 -0.08 -4.79 -47.14
CA ILE A 25 0.05 -4.27 -45.77
C ILE A 25 -1.13 -3.36 -45.41
N ALA A 26 -1.56 -2.51 -46.36
CA ALA A 26 -2.72 -1.64 -46.17
C ALA A 26 -4.01 -2.44 -45.92
N LYS A 27 -4.22 -3.51 -46.67
CA LYS A 27 -5.35 -4.43 -46.50
C LYS A 27 -5.29 -5.12 -45.13
N GLU A 28 -4.12 -5.62 -44.74
CA GLU A 28 -3.91 -6.34 -43.48
C GLU A 28 -4.10 -5.45 -42.25
N LEU A 29 -3.58 -4.22 -42.32
CA LEU A 29 -3.70 -3.26 -41.22
C LEU A 29 -5.02 -2.47 -41.23
N GLY A 30 -5.85 -2.62 -42.27
CA GLY A 30 -7.10 -1.88 -42.43
C GLY A 30 -6.91 -0.36 -42.58
N VAL A 31 -5.81 0.05 -43.24
CA VAL A 31 -5.41 1.46 -43.43
C VAL A 31 -5.22 1.78 -44.90
N SER A 32 -5.06 3.07 -45.25
CA SER A 32 -4.80 3.45 -46.63
C SER A 32 -3.36 3.11 -47.05
N ARG A 33 -3.19 2.73 -48.33
CA ARG A 33 -1.86 2.53 -48.93
C ARG A 33 -0.94 3.75 -48.77
N VAL A 34 -1.51 4.95 -48.83
CA VAL A 34 -0.79 6.21 -48.60
C VAL A 34 -0.22 6.28 -47.18
N ASN A 35 -0.96 5.81 -46.18
CA ASN A 35 -0.49 5.79 -44.80
C ASN A 35 0.67 4.80 -44.62
N VAL A 36 0.60 3.63 -45.26
CA VAL A 36 1.70 2.66 -45.28
C VAL A 36 2.96 3.28 -45.90
N GLY A 37 2.83 3.94 -47.06
CA GLY A 37 3.96 4.60 -47.72
C GLY A 37 4.57 5.77 -46.92
N LYS A 38 3.79 6.45 -46.06
CA LYS A 38 4.32 7.44 -45.10
C LYS A 38 5.13 6.75 -43.99
N MET A 39 4.62 5.66 -43.44
CA MET A 39 5.30 4.91 -42.39
C MET A 39 6.57 4.23 -42.90
N ARG A 40 6.57 3.73 -44.15
CA ARG A 40 7.73 3.11 -44.79
C ARG A 40 8.87 4.11 -44.96
N ARG A 41 8.60 5.28 -45.55
CA ARG A 41 9.61 6.36 -45.67
C ARG A 41 10.15 6.79 -44.31
N LYS A 42 9.28 6.90 -43.30
CA LYS A 42 9.72 7.17 -41.92
C LYS A 42 10.65 6.08 -41.41
N TRP A 43 10.31 4.80 -41.60
CA TRP A 43 11.16 3.68 -41.21
C TRP A 43 12.50 3.64 -41.94
N GLU A 44 12.51 3.81 -43.26
CA GLU A 44 13.73 3.88 -44.08
C GLU A 44 14.64 5.05 -43.66
N SER A 45 14.06 6.22 -43.38
CA SER A 45 14.83 7.38 -42.89
C SER A 45 15.46 7.17 -41.51
N LEU A 46 14.85 6.32 -40.68
CA LEU A 46 15.35 6.01 -39.34
C LEU A 46 16.40 4.90 -39.36
N GLN A 47 16.40 4.01 -40.38
CA GLN A 47 17.48 3.03 -40.56
C GLN A 47 18.82 3.68 -40.91
N ASN A 48 18.81 4.79 -41.66
CA ASN A 48 20.01 5.49 -42.10
C ASN A 48 20.50 6.57 -41.10
N ASN A 49 19.85 6.70 -39.94
CA ASN A 49 20.23 7.68 -38.93
C ASN A 49 21.13 7.03 -37.86
N PRO A 50 22.41 7.44 -37.73
CA PRO A 50 23.33 6.89 -36.73
C PRO A 50 22.89 7.15 -35.27
N ASN A 51 21.98 8.11 -35.04
CA ASN A 51 21.40 8.41 -33.73
C ASN A 51 20.03 7.76 -33.50
N TYR A 52 19.55 6.91 -34.40
CA TYR A 52 18.31 6.17 -34.16
C TYR A 52 18.55 5.01 -33.19
N ILE A 53 18.40 5.32 -31.90
CA ILE A 53 18.31 4.33 -30.83
C ILE A 53 17.05 3.50 -31.09
N THR A 54 17.23 2.37 -31.76
CA THR A 54 16.20 1.33 -31.80
C THR A 54 15.88 0.93 -30.36
N SER A 55 14.63 0.63 -30.04
CA SER A 55 14.24 0.01 -28.77
C SER A 55 14.89 -1.38 -28.53
N THR A 56 15.73 -1.84 -29.45
CA THR A 56 16.61 -3.01 -29.32
C THR A 56 18.03 -2.67 -28.86
N SER A 57 18.35 -1.39 -28.63
CA SER A 57 19.55 -0.98 -27.91
C SER A 57 19.40 -1.53 -26.50
N LYS A 58 20.07 -2.65 -26.21
CA LYS A 58 20.03 -3.31 -24.90
C LYS A 58 20.43 -2.26 -23.87
N LEU A 59 19.48 -1.77 -23.08
CA LEU A 59 19.73 -0.76 -22.06
C LEU A 59 20.54 -1.44 -20.95
N THR A 60 21.87 -1.42 -21.07
CA THR A 60 22.77 -1.98 -20.07
C THR A 60 22.98 -0.97 -18.96
N ILE A 61 22.50 -1.30 -17.77
CA ILE A 61 22.90 -0.61 -16.53
C ILE A 61 24.32 -1.05 -16.17
N SER A 62 25.16 -0.13 -15.68
CA SER A 62 26.46 -0.50 -15.13
C SER A 62 26.27 -1.28 -13.82
N GLU A 63 27.22 -2.17 -13.54
CA GLU A 63 27.24 -2.94 -12.29
C GLU A 63 27.22 -2.03 -11.05
N ASP A 64 27.98 -0.93 -11.07
CA ASP A 64 27.97 0.07 -9.99
C ASP A 64 26.60 0.71 -9.78
N THR A 65 25.89 1.02 -10.87
CA THR A 65 24.54 1.59 -10.78
C THR A 65 23.58 0.59 -10.15
N PHE A 66 23.68 -0.68 -10.54
CA PHE A 66 22.89 -1.76 -9.96
C PHE A 66 23.19 -1.97 -8.48
N ASN A 67 24.47 -2.05 -8.10
CA ASN A 67 24.91 -2.23 -6.72
C ASN A 67 24.46 -1.08 -5.82
N ASN A 68 24.54 0.17 -6.30
CA ASN A 68 24.04 1.33 -5.57
C ASN A 68 22.52 1.30 -5.40
N MET A 69 21.76 0.87 -6.41
CA MET A 69 20.32 0.69 -6.29
C MET A 69 19.97 -0.38 -5.25
N LEU A 70 20.71 -1.50 -5.25
CA LEU A 70 20.52 -2.58 -4.28
C LEU A 70 20.83 -2.13 -2.85
N ALA A 71 21.98 -1.45 -2.63
CA ALA A 71 22.37 -0.93 -1.33
C ALA A 71 21.32 0.03 -0.78
N ARG A 72 20.86 0.99 -1.60
CA ARG A 72 19.81 1.93 -1.20
C ARG A 72 18.49 1.23 -0.87
N SER A 73 18.12 0.20 -1.63
CA SER A 73 16.90 -0.59 -1.34
C SER A 73 17.01 -1.30 0.01
N LEU A 74 18.16 -1.90 0.30
CA LEU A 74 18.41 -2.61 1.56
C LEU A 74 18.42 -1.65 2.77
N GLU A 75 19.00 -0.47 2.62
CA GLU A 75 18.98 0.57 3.65
C GLU A 75 17.56 1.03 3.97
N VAL A 76 16.75 1.29 2.94
CA VAL A 76 15.35 1.70 3.10
C VAL A 76 14.54 0.60 3.79
N GLU A 77 14.73 -0.66 3.40
CA GLU A 77 14.07 -1.80 4.04
C GLU A 77 14.46 -1.94 5.51
N THR A 78 15.76 -1.84 5.82
CA THR A 78 16.28 -1.89 7.18
C THR A 78 15.68 -0.78 8.04
N HIS A 79 15.61 0.44 7.50
CA HIS A 79 15.01 1.57 8.18
C HIS A 79 13.51 1.36 8.44
N ALA A 80 12.76 0.87 7.44
CA ALA A 80 11.34 0.58 7.57
C ALA A 80 11.07 -0.49 8.64
N ASN A 81 11.86 -1.56 8.68
CA ASN A 81 11.76 -2.60 9.70
C ASN A 81 12.05 -2.06 11.11
N ARG A 82 13.05 -1.19 11.26
CA ARG A 82 13.34 -0.53 12.53
C ARG A 82 12.17 0.32 13.01
N LEU A 83 11.58 1.13 12.12
CA LEU A 83 10.41 1.95 12.44
C LEU A 83 9.20 1.09 12.83
N LYS A 84 8.94 0.01 12.09
CA LYS A 84 7.86 -0.95 12.42
C LYS A 84 8.03 -1.50 13.84
N ASN A 85 9.24 -1.90 14.21
CA ASN A 85 9.53 -2.41 15.55
C ASN A 85 9.32 -1.32 16.63
N GLN A 86 9.74 -0.08 16.38
CA GLN A 86 9.51 1.03 17.30
C GLN A 86 8.02 1.32 17.51
N VAL A 87 7.24 1.35 16.42
CA VAL A 87 5.78 1.54 16.48
C VAL A 87 5.13 0.43 17.31
N GLU A 88 5.53 -0.82 17.12
CA GLU A 88 5.01 -1.95 17.90
C GLU A 88 5.32 -1.82 19.40
N ILE A 89 6.54 -1.40 19.75
CA ILE A 89 6.93 -1.16 21.14
C ILE A 89 6.08 -0.06 21.77
N GLU A 90 5.92 1.08 21.09
CA GLU A 90 5.12 2.20 21.62
C GLU A 90 3.63 1.84 21.72
N LYS A 91 3.08 1.07 20.75
CA LYS A 91 1.73 0.51 20.84
C LYS A 91 1.56 -0.33 22.12
N ASN A 92 2.53 -1.20 22.40
CA ASN A 92 2.48 -2.07 23.58
C ASN A 92 2.60 -1.27 24.89
N LYS A 93 3.43 -0.22 24.92
CA LYS A 93 3.51 0.69 26.09
C LYS A 93 2.18 1.41 26.35
N ILE A 94 1.53 1.89 25.30
CA ILE A 94 0.21 2.54 25.42
C ILE A 94 -0.81 1.55 25.97
N ALA A 95 -0.87 0.33 25.41
CA ALA A 95 -1.78 -0.71 25.87
C ALA A 95 -1.55 -1.06 27.36
N LEU A 96 -0.30 -1.22 27.78
CA LEU A 96 0.03 -1.50 29.19
C LEU A 96 -0.35 -0.34 30.12
N THR A 97 -0.10 0.91 29.71
CA THR A 97 -0.50 2.10 30.48
C THR A 97 -2.02 2.21 30.60
N PHE A 98 -2.75 1.91 29.53
CA PHE A 98 -4.20 1.88 29.56
C PHE A 98 -4.72 0.80 30.51
N LEU A 99 -4.23 -0.44 30.38
CA LEU A 99 -4.66 -1.55 31.24
C LEU A 99 -4.36 -1.29 32.71
N SER A 100 -3.20 -0.71 33.04
CA SER A 100 -2.85 -0.39 34.43
C SER A 100 -3.76 0.69 35.01
N SER A 101 -4.04 1.75 34.23
CA SER A 101 -4.94 2.84 34.62
C SER A 101 -6.38 2.36 34.79
N PHE A 102 -6.85 1.53 33.85
CA PHE A 102 -8.18 0.95 33.89
C PHE A 102 -8.35 0.01 35.08
N ASN A 103 -7.39 -0.87 35.33
CA ASN A 103 -7.41 -1.75 36.49
C ASN A 103 -7.42 -0.95 37.81
N ARG A 104 -6.64 0.13 37.88
CA ARG A 104 -6.65 1.02 39.05
C ARG A 104 -8.01 1.68 39.25
N TYR A 105 -8.64 2.14 38.17
CA TYR A 105 -9.99 2.70 38.22
C TYR A 105 -10.99 1.68 38.78
N CYS A 106 -11.03 0.45 38.22
CA CYS A 106 -11.94 -0.60 38.71
C CYS A 106 -11.73 -0.93 40.19
N GLN A 107 -10.48 -0.94 40.67
CA GLN A 107 -10.18 -1.16 42.08
C GLN A 107 -10.74 -0.05 42.99
N LEU A 108 -10.65 1.20 42.54
CA LEU A 108 -11.17 2.34 43.32
C LEU A 108 -12.70 2.35 43.33
N GLU A 109 -13.34 2.08 42.20
CA GLU A 109 -14.81 1.98 42.10
C GLU A 109 -15.34 0.88 43.04
N LEU A 110 -14.72 -0.32 42.99
CA LEU A 110 -15.08 -1.43 43.88
C LEU A 110 -14.89 -1.07 45.36
N GLN A 111 -13.82 -0.35 45.69
CA GLN A 111 -13.57 0.08 47.06
C GLN A 111 -14.65 1.05 47.56
N ASP A 112 -15.13 1.96 46.70
CA ASP A 112 -16.21 2.88 47.04
C ASP A 112 -17.54 2.15 47.23
N ASP A 113 -17.85 1.18 46.37
CA ASP A 113 -19.04 0.33 46.49
C ASP A 113 -19.04 -0.50 47.78
N VAL A 114 -17.89 -1.09 48.13
CA VAL A 114 -17.73 -1.82 49.40
C VAL A 114 -17.93 -0.87 50.59
N LYS A 115 -17.39 0.35 50.53
CA LYS A 115 -17.56 1.35 51.59
C LYS A 115 -19.03 1.73 51.77
N LYS A 116 -19.74 2.02 50.67
CA LYS A 116 -21.18 2.31 50.68
C LYS A 116 -21.99 1.14 51.24
N THR A 117 -21.67 -0.08 50.82
CA THR A 117 -22.33 -1.30 51.30
C THR A 117 -22.17 -1.47 52.81
N ASN A 118 -20.95 -1.28 53.33
CA ASN A 118 -20.69 -1.37 54.77
C ASN A 118 -21.40 -0.28 55.56
N GLN A 119 -21.46 0.95 55.03
CA GLN A 119 -22.20 2.04 55.65
C GLN A 119 -23.68 1.69 55.77
N LEU A 120 -24.33 1.26 54.67
CA LEU A 120 -25.72 0.84 54.67
C LEU A 120 -25.97 -0.33 55.61
N HIS A 121 -25.05 -1.30 55.67
CA HIS A 121 -25.15 -2.43 56.60
C HIS A 121 -25.18 -1.99 58.06
N ASN A 122 -24.30 -1.05 58.44
CA ASN A 122 -24.25 -0.50 59.78
C ASN A 122 -25.50 0.33 60.12
N GLU A 123 -26.00 1.11 59.16
CA GLU A 123 -27.26 1.87 59.32
C GLU A 123 -28.45 0.92 59.58
N ILE A 124 -28.54 -0.19 58.83
CA ILE A 124 -29.58 -1.23 59.05
C ILE A 124 -29.44 -1.87 60.43
N LEU A 125 -28.22 -2.20 60.85
CA LEU A 125 -27.95 -2.77 62.18
C LEU A 125 -28.42 -1.83 63.29
N GLN A 126 -28.08 -0.54 63.18
CA GLN A 126 -28.50 0.47 64.15
C GLN A 126 -30.03 0.58 64.21
N CYS A 127 -30.71 0.67 63.06
CA CYS A 127 -32.17 0.73 63.02
C CYS A 127 -32.83 -0.49 63.68
N LYS A 128 -32.30 -1.70 63.49
CA LYS A 128 -32.83 -2.90 64.15
C LYS A 128 -32.71 -2.80 65.67
N GLN A 129 -31.56 -2.33 66.15
CA GLN A 129 -31.29 -2.19 67.57
C GLN A 129 -32.17 -1.12 68.22
N ASP A 130 -32.41 -0.01 67.51
CA ASP A 130 -33.31 1.06 67.96
C ASP A 130 -34.78 0.56 68.06
N ILE A 131 -35.23 -0.29 67.13
CA ILE A 131 -36.57 -0.92 67.18
C ILE A 131 -36.70 -1.85 68.38
N GLU A 132 -35.72 -2.75 68.59
CA GLU A 132 -35.75 -3.68 69.74
C GLU A 132 -35.77 -2.95 71.09
N ASN A 133 -35.05 -1.83 71.19
CA ASN A 133 -35.05 -0.98 72.38
C ASN A 133 -36.38 -0.22 72.57
N ALA A 134 -37.07 0.13 71.49
CA ALA A 134 -38.37 0.80 71.53
C ALA A 134 -39.51 -0.16 71.94
N ASP A 135 -39.45 -1.42 71.52
CA ASP A 135 -40.43 -2.46 71.87
C ASP A 135 -40.27 -2.99 73.32
N SER A 136 -39.13 -2.71 73.97
CA SER A 136 -38.79 -3.17 75.33
C SER A 136 -39.14 -2.16 76.45
N ASN A 137 -39.64 -0.98 76.10
CA ASN A 137 -40.10 0.07 77.03
C ASN A 137 -41.63 0.21 77.03
#